data_AF-A0A5C6D7X2-F1
#
_entry.id   AF-A0A5C6D7X2-F1
#
_cell.length_a   1.000
_cell.length_b   1.000
_cell.length_c   1.000
_cell.angle_alpha   90.00
_cell.angle_beta   90.00
_cell.angle_gamma   90.00
#
_symmetry.space_group_name_H-M   'P 1'
#
loop_
_entity.id
_entity.type
_entity.pdbx_description
1 polymer ?
#
loop_
_entity_poly.entity_id
_entity_poly.type
_entity_poly.pdbx_seq_one_letter_code
_entity_poly.pdbx_strand_id
1 'polypeptide(L)'
;MTANHDDKFNDPRARITPRGILIGVGIAALAVIGAAASIRGRRTQLDETRSFWGDDTVTALQLGERMEVILLGDAQAEPIELTAMPGLGLLRHALLDERSYDWTSRGSTPLASRTSSRDDATEPNRIRLRITDPNAKRFEPIEIDLELSSGWVGDAAATKSVRLNDRTEPKLRNYFKTVIHSEQKRSDFRE
;
A
#
# COMPACT_ATOMS: atom_id res chain seq x y z
N MET A 1 53.90 -32.81 19.72
CA MET A 1 53.54 -31.94 20.86
C MET A 1 52.39 -31.04 20.42
N THR A 2 51.16 -31.47 20.66
CA THR A 2 49.95 -30.69 20.39
C THR A 2 49.36 -30.29 21.73
N ALA A 3 49.61 -29.05 22.16
CA ALA A 3 48.99 -28.50 23.34
C ALA A 3 47.51 -28.25 23.02
N ASN A 4 46.63 -29.05 23.62
CA ASN A 4 45.19 -28.81 23.59
C ASN A 4 44.90 -27.49 24.30
N HIS A 5 44.29 -26.54 23.59
CA HIS A 5 43.79 -25.27 24.12
C HIS A 5 42.42 -25.45 24.80
N ASP A 6 42.28 -26.41 25.71
CA ASP A 6 41.01 -26.66 26.42
C ASP A 6 40.76 -25.69 27.59
N ASP A 7 41.79 -24.97 28.07
CA ASP A 7 41.70 -24.12 29.26
C ASP A 7 41.03 -22.76 29.03
N LYS A 8 40.75 -22.35 27.80
CA LYS A 8 40.16 -21.03 27.53
C LYS A 8 38.65 -20.96 27.79
N PHE A 9 37.97 -22.11 27.84
CA PHE A 9 36.51 -22.19 28.01
C PHE A 9 36.05 -22.60 29.42
N ASN A 10 36.99 -22.92 30.31
CA ASN A 10 36.70 -23.39 31.66
C ASN A 10 37.12 -22.32 32.70
N ASP A 11 36.39 -21.21 32.79
CA ASP A 11 36.49 -20.35 33.97
C ASP A 11 35.64 -20.99 35.10
N PRO A 12 36.26 -21.52 36.18
CA PRO A 12 35.55 -22.21 37.27
C PRO A 12 34.61 -21.30 38.09
N ARG A 13 34.56 -19.99 37.79
CA ARG A 13 33.67 -19.02 38.44
C ARG A 13 32.28 -18.94 37.79
N ALA A 14 32.13 -19.40 36.55
CA ALA A 14 30.84 -19.42 35.86
C ALA A 14 30.02 -20.65 36.26
N ARG A 15 29.47 -20.65 37.49
CA ARG A 15 28.53 -21.69 37.92
C ARG A 15 27.16 -21.47 37.28
N ILE A 16 26.82 -22.30 36.30
CA ILE A 16 25.49 -22.35 35.71
C ILE A 16 24.50 -22.73 36.83
N THR A 17 23.82 -21.73 37.37
CA THR A 17 22.77 -21.92 38.38
C THR A 17 21.42 -22.12 37.70
N PRO A 18 20.50 -22.90 38.29
CA PRO A 18 19.17 -23.11 37.71
C PRO A 18 18.41 -21.80 37.49
N ARG A 19 18.67 -20.77 38.32
CA ARG A 19 18.18 -19.41 38.11
C ARG A 19 18.79 -18.74 36.87
N GLY A 20 20.09 -18.94 36.61
CA GLY A 20 20.76 -18.45 35.41
C GLY A 20 20.22 -19.10 34.12
N ILE A 21 19.93 -20.41 34.17
CA ILE A 21 19.25 -21.11 33.06
C ILE A 21 17.84 -20.52 32.83
N LEU A 22 17.06 -20.33 33.90
CA LEU A 22 15.72 -19.72 33.83
C LEU A 22 15.75 -18.31 33.21
N ILE A 23 16.71 -17.48 33.61
CA ILE A 23 16.90 -16.13 33.05
C ILE A 23 17.27 -16.24 31.57
N GLY A 24 18.20 -17.14 31.21
CA GLY A 24 18.59 -17.37 29.82
C GLY A 24 17.41 -17.80 28.94
N VAL A 25 16.60 -18.75 29.41
CA VAL A 25 15.37 -19.19 28.73
C VAL A 25 14.35 -18.05 28.62
N GLY A 26 14.18 -17.26 29.67
CA GLY A 26 13.29 -16.10 29.67
C GLY A 26 13.68 -15.06 28.62
N ILE A 27 14.96 -14.72 28.51
CA ILE A 27 15.48 -13.79 27.49
C ILE A 27 15.28 -14.37 26.09
N ALA A 28 15.59 -15.66 25.89
CA ALA A 28 15.39 -16.32 24.60
C ALA A 28 13.90 -16.30 24.17
N ALA A 29 12.98 -16.59 25.09
CA ALA A 29 11.54 -16.54 24.83
C ALA A 29 11.09 -15.13 24.45
N LEU A 30 11.53 -14.10 25.18
CA LEU A 30 11.23 -12.70 24.86
C LEU A 30 11.80 -12.29 23.49
N ALA A 31 13.00 -12.73 23.14
CA ALA A 31 13.60 -12.46 21.84
C ALA A 31 12.77 -13.07 20.70
N VAL A 32 12.30 -14.31 20.87
CA VAL A 32 11.42 -14.99 19.90
C VAL A 32 10.09 -14.26 19.76
N ILE A 33 9.45 -13.89 20.87
CA ILE A 33 8.18 -13.14 20.85
C ILE A 33 8.37 -11.79 20.19
N GLY A 34 9.44 -11.06 20.53
CA GLY A 34 9.77 -9.77 19.93
C GLY A 34 10.02 -9.87 18.43
N ALA A 35 10.74 -10.91 17.99
CA ALA A 35 10.96 -11.17 16.57
C ALA A 35 9.64 -11.48 15.84
N ALA A 36 8.80 -12.34 16.41
CA ALA A 36 7.50 -12.68 15.84
C ALA A 36 6.57 -11.45 15.73
N ALA A 37 6.51 -10.62 16.79
CA ALA A 37 5.75 -9.37 16.79
C ALA A 37 6.28 -8.38 15.74
N SER A 38 7.60 -8.24 15.61
CA SER A 38 8.25 -7.39 14.61
C SER A 38 7.92 -7.82 13.19
N ILE A 39 7.97 -9.13 12.90
CA ILE A 39 7.62 -9.69 11.58
C ILE A 39 6.14 -9.43 11.28
N ARG A 40 5.24 -9.69 12.24
CA ARG A 40 3.81 -9.48 12.06
C ARG A 40 3.46 -8.01 11.82
N GLY A 41 4.13 -7.07 12.50
CA GLY A 41 3.92 -5.64 12.30
C GLY A 41 4.35 -5.11 10.93
N ARG A 42 5.34 -5.77 10.29
CA ARG A 42 5.87 -5.41 8.97
C ARG A 42 5.08 -6.02 7.81
N ARG A 43 4.31 -7.08 8.05
CA ARG A 43 3.55 -7.75 7.00
C ARG A 43 2.37 -6.87 6.59
N THR A 44 2.18 -6.67 5.28
CA THR A 44 0.97 -6.06 4.73
C THR A 44 -0.23 -6.91 5.16
N GLN A 45 -1.15 -6.29 5.89
CA GLN A 45 -2.39 -6.94 6.30
C GLN A 45 -3.41 -6.73 5.19
N LEU A 46 -4.06 -7.82 4.77
CA LEU A 46 -4.89 -7.88 3.56
C LEU A 46 -6.29 -8.42 3.85
N ASP A 47 -6.64 -8.71 5.09
CA ASP A 47 -7.85 -9.49 5.38
C ASP A 47 -9.10 -8.65 5.07
N GLU A 48 -9.15 -7.42 5.57
CA GLU A 48 -10.24 -6.48 5.25
C GLU A 48 -10.15 -5.98 3.81
N THR A 49 -8.95 -5.65 3.32
CA THR A 49 -8.73 -5.22 1.93
C THR A 49 -9.24 -6.27 0.94
N ARG A 50 -8.90 -7.54 1.14
CA ARG A 50 -9.34 -8.65 0.30
C ARG A 50 -10.85 -8.85 0.41
N SER A 51 -11.42 -8.79 1.62
CA SER A 51 -12.87 -8.91 1.78
C SER A 51 -13.64 -7.80 1.10
N PHE A 52 -13.12 -6.57 1.12
CA PHE A 52 -13.77 -5.42 0.50
C PHE A 52 -13.59 -5.40 -1.01
N TRP A 53 -12.35 -5.53 -1.51
CA TRP A 53 -12.04 -5.38 -2.93
C TRP A 53 -12.27 -6.65 -3.74
N GLY A 54 -12.04 -7.82 -3.15
CA GLY A 54 -12.01 -9.11 -3.82
C GLY A 54 -10.59 -9.53 -4.22
N ASP A 55 -10.41 -10.84 -4.45
CA ASP A 55 -9.10 -11.42 -4.77
C ASP A 55 -8.51 -10.90 -6.07
N ASP A 56 -9.33 -10.64 -7.09
CA ASP A 56 -8.87 -10.16 -8.39
C ASP A 56 -8.24 -8.76 -8.28
N THR A 57 -8.86 -7.86 -7.51
CA THR A 57 -8.32 -6.51 -7.29
C THR A 57 -7.02 -6.55 -6.48
N VAL A 58 -6.96 -7.39 -5.43
CA VAL A 58 -5.74 -7.57 -4.64
C VAL A 58 -4.62 -8.15 -5.51
N THR A 59 -4.94 -9.12 -6.36
CA THR A 59 -3.99 -9.74 -7.30
C THR A 59 -3.50 -8.72 -8.31
N ALA A 60 -4.39 -7.90 -8.88
CA ALA A 60 -4.03 -6.82 -9.79
C ALA A 60 -3.07 -5.81 -9.14
N LEU A 61 -3.36 -5.39 -7.90
CA LEU A 61 -2.49 -4.47 -7.15
C LEU A 61 -1.11 -5.07 -6.84
N GLN A 62 -1.01 -6.38 -6.65
CA GLN A 62 0.26 -7.08 -6.37
C GLN A 62 1.08 -7.38 -7.62
N LEU A 63 0.43 -7.82 -8.70
CA LEU A 63 1.07 -8.43 -9.86
C LEU A 63 0.95 -7.59 -11.14
N GLY A 64 0.11 -6.56 -11.13
CA GLY A 64 -0.18 -5.77 -12.31
C GLY A 64 1.06 -5.09 -12.84
N GLU A 65 1.31 -5.34 -14.12
CA GLU A 65 2.50 -4.87 -14.82
C GLU A 65 2.38 -3.38 -15.11
N ARG A 66 1.23 -2.95 -15.63
CA ARG A 66 0.98 -1.58 -16.06
C ARG A 66 -0.06 -0.92 -15.17
N MET A 67 0.22 0.31 -14.77
CA MET A 67 -0.69 1.13 -13.96
C MET A 67 -0.80 2.52 -14.58
N GLU A 68 -2.02 3.00 -14.74
CA GLU A 68 -2.30 4.26 -15.41
C GLU A 68 -3.29 5.09 -14.59
N VAL A 69 -3.16 6.40 -14.69
CA VAL A 69 -4.10 7.36 -14.11
C VAL A 69 -4.85 8.04 -15.22
N ILE A 70 -6.17 7.99 -15.15
CA ILE A 70 -7.09 8.69 -16.04
C ILE A 70 -7.76 9.79 -15.22
N LEU A 71 -7.72 11.02 -15.72
CA LEU A 71 -8.39 12.14 -15.07
C LEU A 71 -9.88 12.07 -15.37
N LEU A 72 -10.72 11.98 -14.34
CA LEU A 72 -12.17 11.92 -14.51
C LEU A 72 -12.72 13.35 -14.56
N GLY A 73 -13.37 13.72 -15.65
CA GLY A 73 -13.93 15.05 -15.87
C GLY A 73 -13.32 15.82 -17.05
N ASP A 74 -12.18 15.35 -17.56
CA ASP A 74 -11.57 15.86 -18.80
C ASP A 74 -11.66 14.78 -19.89
N ALA A 75 -12.54 14.99 -20.87
CA ALA A 75 -12.81 14.02 -21.92
C ALA A 75 -11.66 13.86 -22.92
N GLN A 76 -10.67 14.76 -22.91
CA GLN A 76 -9.51 14.72 -23.81
C GLN A 76 -8.20 14.35 -23.10
N ALA A 77 -8.23 14.11 -21.78
CA ALA A 77 -7.02 13.78 -21.04
C ALA A 77 -6.46 12.40 -21.46
N GLU A 78 -5.22 12.40 -21.94
CA GLU A 78 -4.49 11.16 -22.18
C GLU A 78 -4.20 10.43 -20.86
N PRO A 79 -4.33 9.08 -20.82
CA PRO A 79 -3.95 8.31 -19.64
C PRO A 79 -2.47 8.51 -19.29
N ILE A 80 -2.21 8.85 -18.03
CA ILE A 80 -0.86 9.04 -17.52
C ILE A 80 -0.31 7.68 -17.08
N GLU A 81 0.78 7.24 -17.71
CA GLU A 81 1.42 5.98 -17.37
C GLU A 81 2.27 6.10 -16.08
N LEU A 82 1.87 5.37 -15.03
CA LEU A 82 2.57 5.34 -13.74
C LEU A 82 3.65 4.27 -13.66
N THR A 83 3.71 3.33 -14.59
CA THR A 83 4.57 2.13 -14.51
C THR A 83 6.04 2.48 -14.29
N ALA A 84 6.53 3.51 -14.96
CA ALA A 84 7.92 3.98 -14.85
C ALA A 84 8.12 5.07 -13.77
N MET A 85 7.05 5.48 -13.07
CA MET A 85 7.12 6.56 -12.10
C MET A 85 7.71 6.09 -10.76
N PRO A 86 8.56 6.91 -10.11
CA PRO A 86 9.03 6.61 -8.77
C PRO A 86 7.84 6.57 -7.79
N GLY A 87 7.93 5.76 -6.74
CA GLY A 87 6.90 5.69 -5.69
C GLY A 87 5.73 4.74 -5.97
N LEU A 88 5.71 4.05 -7.11
CA LEU A 88 4.65 3.07 -7.44
C LEU A 88 4.53 1.94 -6.41
N GLY A 89 5.63 1.50 -5.82
CA GLY A 89 5.61 0.52 -4.71
C GLY A 89 4.91 1.05 -3.46
N LEU A 90 5.05 2.35 -3.16
CA LEU A 90 4.35 2.99 -2.05
C LEU A 90 2.87 3.14 -2.34
N LEU A 91 2.50 3.47 -3.59
CA LEU A 91 1.11 3.51 -4.04
C LEU A 91 0.45 2.13 -3.88
N ARG A 92 1.07 1.09 -4.42
CA ARG A 92 0.58 -0.30 -4.29
C ARG A 92 0.42 -0.68 -2.83
N HIS A 93 1.44 -0.43 -2.00
CA HIS A 93 1.36 -0.73 -0.57
C HIS A 93 0.24 0.04 0.12
N ALA A 94 0.07 1.33 -0.17
CA ALA A 94 -1.00 2.15 0.40
C ALA A 94 -2.39 1.61 0.02
N LEU A 95 -2.58 1.13 -1.21
CA LEU A 95 -3.86 0.56 -1.65
C LEU A 95 -4.10 -0.87 -1.14
N LEU A 96 -3.04 -1.63 -0.86
CA LEU A 96 -3.12 -2.99 -0.36
C LEU A 96 -3.28 -3.07 1.17
N ASP A 97 -2.53 -2.26 1.92
CA ASP A 97 -2.50 -2.34 3.38
C ASP A 97 -3.85 -1.92 3.96
N GLU A 98 -4.48 -2.83 4.70
CA GLU A 98 -5.78 -2.53 5.30
C GLU A 98 -5.73 -1.36 6.28
N ARG A 99 -4.56 -1.09 6.87
CA ARG A 99 -4.35 0.03 7.79
C ARG A 99 -4.35 1.38 7.08
N SER A 100 -4.48 1.44 5.76
CA SER A 100 -4.62 2.68 5.00
C SER A 100 -6.03 3.21 4.94
N TYR A 101 -7.01 2.39 5.28
CA TYR A 101 -8.43 2.71 5.15
C TYR A 101 -9.07 2.94 6.51
N ASP A 102 -10.10 3.78 6.55
CA ASP A 102 -11.05 3.85 7.64
C ASP A 102 -12.21 2.88 7.34
N TRP A 103 -12.10 1.64 7.81
CA TRP A 103 -13.10 0.61 7.55
C TRP A 103 -14.47 0.90 8.15
N THR A 104 -14.58 1.82 9.11
CA THR A 104 -15.88 2.22 9.66
C THR A 104 -16.69 3.04 8.66
N SER A 105 -16.03 3.65 7.67
CA SER A 105 -16.64 4.45 6.61
C SER A 105 -17.15 3.64 5.42
N ARG A 106 -16.89 2.31 5.38
CA ARG A 106 -17.21 1.46 4.24
C ARG A 106 -18.71 1.44 3.96
N GLY A 107 -19.10 1.46 2.69
CA GLY A 107 -20.50 1.32 2.30
C GLY A 107 -20.70 0.97 0.83
N SER A 108 -21.94 0.64 0.49
CA SER A 108 -22.38 0.35 -0.89
C SER A 108 -22.74 1.61 -1.69
N THR A 109 -22.53 2.80 -1.11
CA THR A 109 -22.78 4.05 -1.82
C THR A 109 -21.68 4.26 -2.85
N PRO A 110 -22.01 4.52 -4.12
CA PRO A 110 -21.04 4.86 -5.14
C PRO A 110 -20.19 6.08 -4.77
N LEU A 111 -18.93 6.09 -5.21
CA LEU A 111 -18.04 7.24 -5.04
C LEU A 111 -18.66 8.53 -5.63
N ALA A 112 -19.26 8.42 -6.82
CA ALA A 112 -19.87 9.56 -7.52
C ALA A 112 -21.00 10.24 -6.72
N SER A 113 -21.68 9.51 -5.84
CA SER A 113 -22.75 10.06 -4.99
C SER A 113 -22.21 10.74 -3.73
N ARG A 114 -20.94 10.49 -3.37
CA ARG A 114 -20.26 11.11 -2.22
C ARG A 114 -19.48 12.36 -2.60
N THR A 115 -19.14 12.49 -3.88
CA THR A 115 -18.43 13.66 -4.42
C THR A 115 -19.42 14.78 -4.69
N SER A 116 -19.32 15.88 -3.97
CA SER A 116 -20.00 17.12 -4.38
C SER A 116 -19.34 17.65 -5.65
N SER A 117 -20.15 18.03 -6.65
CA SER A 117 -19.76 18.64 -7.94
C SER A 117 -19.06 19.99 -7.83
N ARG A 118 -18.11 20.14 -6.89
CA ARG A 118 -17.31 21.33 -6.74
C ARG A 118 -16.22 21.26 -7.80
N ASP A 119 -16.65 21.64 -9.01
CA ASP A 119 -15.82 21.98 -10.15
C ASP A 119 -15.00 23.23 -9.80
N ASP A 120 -14.05 23.12 -8.87
CA ASP A 120 -12.90 24.02 -8.91
C ASP A 120 -12.05 23.53 -10.07
N ALA A 121 -12.28 24.14 -11.24
CA ALA A 121 -11.76 23.80 -12.56
C ALA A 121 -10.22 23.85 -12.70
N THR A 122 -9.48 23.94 -11.60
CA THR A 122 -8.02 24.14 -11.60
C THR A 122 -7.25 22.85 -11.29
N GLU A 123 -7.85 21.85 -10.63
CA GLU A 123 -7.17 20.57 -10.36
C GLU A 123 -8.13 19.38 -10.46
N PRO A 124 -7.76 18.28 -11.15
CA PRO A 124 -8.58 17.09 -11.23
C PRO A 124 -8.72 16.47 -9.84
N ASN A 125 -9.90 16.63 -9.25
CA ASN A 125 -10.22 16.13 -7.92
C ASN A 125 -10.55 14.62 -7.95
N ARG A 126 -10.93 14.10 -9.12
CA ARG A 126 -11.27 12.69 -9.32
C ARG A 126 -10.36 12.06 -10.36
N ILE A 127 -9.83 10.90 -10.00
CA ILE A 127 -8.97 10.12 -10.87
C ILE A 127 -9.45 8.67 -10.89
N ARG A 128 -9.16 7.99 -11.99
CA ARG A 128 -9.33 6.55 -12.14
C ARG A 128 -7.97 5.92 -12.30
N LEU A 129 -7.66 5.00 -11.40
CA LEU A 129 -6.50 4.15 -11.49
C LEU A 129 -6.88 2.89 -12.27
N ARG A 130 -6.25 2.68 -13.42
CA ARG A 130 -6.42 1.49 -14.24
C ARG A 130 -5.20 0.59 -14.12
N ILE A 131 -5.42 -0.68 -13.82
CA ILE A 131 -4.36 -1.68 -13.64
C ILE A 131 -4.56 -2.77 -14.68
N THR A 132 -3.53 -3.05 -15.47
CA THR A 132 -3.56 -4.05 -16.53
C THR A 132 -2.33 -4.95 -16.50
N ASP A 133 -2.48 -6.13 -17.10
CA ASP A 133 -1.43 -7.14 -17.26
C ASP A 133 -1.36 -7.59 -18.72
N PRO A 134 -0.87 -6.71 -19.63
CA PRO A 134 -0.98 -6.93 -21.07
C PRO A 134 -0.28 -8.20 -21.54
N ASN A 135 0.82 -8.59 -20.88
CA ASN A 135 1.64 -9.72 -21.27
C ASN A 135 1.13 -11.04 -20.68
N ALA A 136 0.99 -11.11 -19.34
CA ALA A 136 0.69 -12.37 -18.66
C ALA A 136 -0.81 -12.66 -18.50
N LYS A 137 -1.69 -11.65 -18.67
CA LYS A 137 -3.17 -11.78 -18.64
C LYS A 137 -3.69 -12.58 -17.44
N ARG A 138 -3.09 -12.37 -16.26
CA ARG A 138 -3.42 -13.11 -15.04
C ARG A 138 -4.75 -12.66 -14.42
N PHE A 139 -5.22 -11.47 -14.78
CA PHE A 139 -6.45 -10.87 -14.28
C PHE A 139 -7.04 -9.93 -15.35
N GLU A 140 -8.35 -9.69 -15.29
CA GLU A 140 -9.03 -8.70 -16.14
C GLU A 140 -8.71 -7.26 -15.70
N PRO A 141 -8.68 -6.27 -16.60
CA PRO A 141 -8.42 -4.88 -16.24
C PRO A 141 -9.24 -4.41 -15.04
N ILE A 142 -8.55 -3.93 -14.00
CA ILE A 142 -9.19 -3.42 -12.79
C ILE A 142 -9.12 -1.90 -12.80
N GLU A 143 -10.24 -1.28 -12.46
CA GLU A 143 -10.38 0.17 -12.37
C GLU A 143 -10.85 0.56 -10.96
N ILE A 144 -10.09 1.44 -10.32
CA ILE A 144 -10.35 1.98 -8.98
C ILE A 144 -10.48 3.50 -9.12
N ASP A 145 -11.56 4.07 -8.62
CA ASP A 145 -11.78 5.51 -8.63
C ASP A 145 -11.35 6.11 -7.29
N LEU A 146 -10.69 7.27 -7.33
CA LEU A 146 -10.24 8.01 -6.16
C LEU A 146 -10.74 9.46 -6.23
N GLU A 147 -11.25 9.98 -5.12
CA GLU A 147 -11.50 11.40 -4.89
C GLU A 147 -10.39 11.95 -3.99
N LEU A 148 -9.51 12.78 -4.56
CA LEU A 148 -8.27 13.22 -3.93
C LEU A 148 -8.47 14.24 -2.81
N SER A 149 -9.58 14.99 -2.80
CA SER A 149 -9.87 16.00 -1.76
C SER A 149 -10.43 15.42 -0.46
N SER A 150 -11.24 14.36 -0.57
CA SER A 150 -11.97 13.77 0.54
C SER A 150 -11.31 12.49 1.06
N GLY A 151 -10.46 11.87 0.22
CA GLY A 151 -9.84 10.58 0.45
C GLY A 151 -10.76 9.39 0.19
N TRP A 152 -11.90 9.58 -0.47
CA TRP A 152 -12.76 8.45 -0.82
C TRP A 152 -12.19 7.64 -1.97
N VAL A 153 -12.25 6.32 -1.87
CA VAL A 153 -11.82 5.35 -2.87
C VAL A 153 -12.96 4.38 -3.13
N GLY A 154 -13.22 4.07 -4.39
CA GLY A 154 -14.31 3.18 -4.80
C GLY A 154 -13.94 2.36 -6.02
N ASP A 155 -14.79 1.40 -6.34
CA ASP A 155 -14.68 0.66 -7.59
C ASP A 155 -15.26 1.47 -8.76
N ALA A 156 -14.70 1.30 -9.96
CA ALA A 156 -15.24 1.95 -11.16
C ALA A 156 -16.65 1.48 -11.53
N ALA A 157 -17.04 0.28 -11.09
CA ALA A 157 -18.41 -0.24 -11.24
C ALA A 157 -19.42 0.45 -10.30
N ALA A 158 -18.96 1.41 -9.49
CA ALA A 158 -19.81 2.27 -8.66
C ALA A 158 -20.69 1.47 -7.69
N THR A 159 -20.16 0.38 -7.12
CA THR A 159 -20.91 -0.48 -6.19
C THR A 159 -20.53 -0.28 -4.73
N LYS A 160 -19.32 0.19 -4.45
CA LYS A 160 -18.79 0.30 -3.09
C LYS A 160 -17.77 1.43 -2.98
N SER A 161 -17.65 1.98 -1.77
CA SER A 161 -16.63 2.96 -1.45
C SER A 161 -16.19 2.87 0.01
N VAL A 162 -14.95 3.29 0.25
CA VAL A 162 -14.31 3.37 1.57
C VAL A 162 -13.40 4.58 1.60
N ARG A 163 -13.25 5.22 2.75
CA ARG A 163 -12.37 6.37 2.93
C ARG A 163 -10.96 5.91 3.32
N LEU A 164 -9.97 6.61 2.80
CA LEU A 164 -8.60 6.56 3.31
C LEU A 164 -8.55 7.20 4.69
N ASN A 165 -7.65 6.73 5.55
CA ASN A 165 -7.43 7.35 6.84
C ASN A 165 -6.61 8.64 6.74
N ASP A 166 -6.59 9.40 7.82
CA ASP A 166 -5.91 10.70 7.92
C ASP A 166 -4.40 10.65 7.65
N ARG A 167 -3.77 9.47 7.74
CA ARG A 167 -2.34 9.29 7.51
C ARG A 167 -2.00 9.00 6.05
N THR A 168 -2.84 8.27 5.35
CA THR A 168 -2.61 7.81 3.98
C THR A 168 -3.19 8.79 2.96
N GLU A 169 -4.36 9.36 3.24
CA GLU A 169 -5.05 10.36 2.42
C GLU A 169 -4.12 11.49 1.91
N PRO A 170 -3.40 12.23 2.78
CA PRO A 170 -2.58 13.34 2.31
C PRO A 170 -1.38 12.88 1.47
N LYS A 171 -0.88 11.66 1.69
CA LYS A 171 0.27 11.11 0.94
C LYS A 171 -0.13 10.75 -0.47
N LEU A 172 -1.27 10.08 -0.64
CA LEU A 172 -1.79 9.72 -1.95
C LEU A 172 -2.19 10.96 -2.73
N ARG A 173 -2.87 11.91 -2.10
CA ARG A 173 -3.18 13.21 -2.71
C ARG A 173 -1.92 13.91 -3.24
N ASN A 174 -0.88 14.02 -2.41
CA ASN A 174 0.37 14.68 -2.83
C ASN A 174 1.10 13.91 -3.93
N TYR A 175 1.11 12.57 -3.87
CA TYR A 175 1.67 11.72 -4.93
C TYR A 175 1.00 11.99 -6.28
N PHE A 176 -0.33 11.90 -6.34
CA PHE A 176 -1.06 12.11 -7.59
C PHE A 176 -0.94 13.54 -8.10
N LYS A 177 -1.02 14.55 -7.22
CA LYS A 177 -0.78 15.95 -7.61
C LYS A 177 0.59 16.14 -8.26
N THR A 178 1.64 15.52 -7.68
CA THR A 178 3.00 15.62 -8.21
C THR A 178 3.10 14.98 -9.59
N VAL A 179 2.56 13.77 -9.75
CA VAL A 179 2.62 13.05 -11.03
C VAL A 179 1.84 13.79 -12.12
N ILE A 180 0.60 14.18 -11.83
CA ILE A 180 -0.27 14.88 -12.78
C ILE A 180 0.39 16.19 -13.23
N HIS A 181 0.90 16.99 -12.29
CA HIS A 181 1.58 18.23 -12.61
C HIS A 181 2.87 18.02 -13.43
N SER A 182 3.64 16.96 -13.12
CA SER A 182 4.86 16.65 -13.86
C SER A 182 4.61 16.23 -15.30
N GLU A 183 3.50 15.54 -15.55
CA GLU A 183 3.13 15.06 -16.88
C GLU A 183 2.46 16.14 -17.71
N GLN A 184 1.58 16.96 -17.10
CA GLN A 184 1.07 18.18 -17.74
C GLN A 184 2.22 19.08 -18.24
N LYS A 185 3.21 19.34 -17.38
CA LYS A 185 4.38 20.12 -17.76
C LYS A 185 5.16 19.48 -18.92
N ARG A 186 5.27 18.16 -18.98
CA ARG A 186 5.95 17.46 -20.09
C ARG A 186 5.18 17.58 -21.40
N SER A 187 3.85 17.53 -21.35
CA SER A 187 2.99 17.75 -22.52
C SER A 187 3.12 19.18 -23.03
N ASP A 188 3.08 20.18 -22.15
CA ASP A 188 3.23 21.60 -22.50
C ASP A 188 4.58 21.92 -23.19
N PHE A 189 5.64 21.15 -22.92
CA PHE A 189 6.95 21.32 -23.58
C PHE A 189 7.08 20.60 -24.94
N ARG A 190 6.11 19.75 -25.32
CA ARG A 190 6.11 19.05 -26.61
C ARG A 190 5.37 19.82 -27.71
N GLU A 191 4.50 20.77 -27.33
CA GLU A 191 3.85 21.74 -28.22
C GLU A 191 4.74 22.96 -28.49
#